data_AF-A0A4V3ASX1-F1
#
_entry.id   AF-A0A4V3ASX1-F1
#
_cell.length_a   1.000
_cell.length_b   1.000
_cell.length_c   1.000
_cell.angle_alpha   90.00
_cell.angle_beta   90.00
_cell.angle_gamma   90.00
#
_symmetry.space_group_name_H-M   'P 1'
#
loop_
_entity.id
_entity.type
_entity.pdbx_description
1 polymer ?
#
loop_
_entity_poly.entity_id
_entity_poly.type
_entity_poly.pdbx_seq_one_letter_code
_entity_poly.pdbx_strand_id
1 'polypeptide(L)'
;MRKFLTEKRLFALLLVFAIMIGIVPMKSFAKNGVNEKEFLQMIKNDATYQKYEKALLSKKPILVNPAKDEDGNQIGYIAQYEVSYGYDTEAKKADKVKFTSVLTFIYNFDNDKLSSGVLDYSRIIDNKSVYYVDFSKNNEETAFPITSDDELQSYIDRAQAGYKDYEKEVNKQREAQAKKDKDLGSIQPLASQVCWVCTQYASDGGTYDHACEKMIGVSCPYLSKTIYGKLFCTAMLVVGCYIPKYQYCASGGWYTTCPIQS
;
A
#
# COMPACT_ATOMS: atom_id res chain seq x y z
N MET A 1 -43.44 -61.52 19.51
CA MET A 1 -42.61 -60.80 18.52
C MET A 1 -42.85 -59.27 18.46
N ARG A 2 -43.54 -58.64 19.44
CA ARG A 2 -43.80 -57.17 19.45
C ARG A 2 -42.93 -56.34 20.41
N LYS A 3 -42.21 -56.96 21.37
CA LYS A 3 -41.36 -56.24 22.35
C LYS A 3 -39.94 -55.91 21.85
N PHE A 4 -39.45 -56.60 20.82
CA PHE A 4 -38.07 -56.46 20.34
C PHE A 4 -37.84 -55.29 19.36
N LEU A 5 -38.91 -54.67 18.86
CA LEU A 5 -38.87 -53.58 17.88
C LEU A 5 -38.84 -52.19 18.52
N THR A 6 -39.22 -52.06 19.80
CA THR A 6 -39.29 -50.80 20.53
C THR A 6 -37.94 -50.37 21.12
N GLU A 7 -37.09 -51.30 21.57
CA GLU A 7 -35.77 -50.96 22.14
C GLU A 7 -34.77 -50.49 21.07
N LYS A 8 -34.79 -51.10 19.88
CA LYS A 8 -33.90 -50.70 18.77
C LYS A 8 -34.21 -49.30 18.22
N ARG A 9 -35.46 -48.85 18.29
CA ARG A 9 -35.85 -47.50 17.86
C ARG A 9 -35.49 -46.42 18.89
N LEU A 10 -35.52 -46.76 20.18
CA LEU A 10 -35.12 -45.84 21.25
C LEU A 10 -33.60 -45.59 21.24
N PHE A 11 -32.80 -46.63 21.00
CA PHE A 11 -31.34 -46.51 20.90
C PHE A 11 -30.90 -45.71 19.67
N ALA A 12 -31.58 -45.88 18.53
CA ALA A 12 -31.30 -45.10 17.32
C ALA A 12 -31.65 -43.61 17.49
N LEU A 13 -32.73 -43.28 18.20
CA LEU A 13 -33.11 -41.90 18.50
C LEU A 13 -32.14 -41.21 19.48
N LEU A 14 -31.64 -41.92 20.48
CA LEU A 14 -30.62 -41.39 21.41
C LEU A 14 -29.26 -41.16 20.74
N LEU A 15 -28.88 -42.00 19.78
CA LEU A 15 -27.65 -41.82 18.99
C LEU A 15 -27.73 -40.61 18.05
N VAL A 16 -28.90 -40.36 17.44
CA VAL A 16 -29.12 -39.15 16.62
C VAL A 16 -29.13 -37.88 17.49
N PHE A 17 -29.65 -37.95 18.73
CA PHE A 17 -29.64 -36.82 19.66
C PHE A 17 -28.24 -36.54 20.24
N ALA A 18 -27.43 -37.57 20.47
CA ALA A 18 -26.03 -37.42 20.92
C ALA A 18 -25.11 -36.82 19.84
N ILE A 19 -25.40 -37.07 18.55
CA ILE A 19 -24.66 -36.46 17.44
C ILE A 19 -25.04 -34.97 17.27
N MET A 20 -26.27 -34.58 17.61
CA MET A 20 -26.74 -33.19 17.51
C MET A 20 -26.24 -32.28 18.65
N ILE A 21 -25.77 -32.82 19.77
CA ILE A 21 -25.21 -32.04 20.89
C ILE A 21 -23.68 -31.81 20.71
N GLY A 22 -23.04 -32.50 19.75
CA GLY A 22 -21.58 -32.53 19.60
C GLY A 22 -20.95 -31.43 18.73
N ILE A 23 -21.71 -30.52 18.12
CA ILE A 23 -21.15 -29.45 17.27
C ILE A 23 -21.84 -28.11 17.55
N VAL A 24 -21.81 -27.67 18.80
CA VAL A 24 -21.82 -26.23 19.04
C VAL A 24 -20.35 -25.82 18.88
N PRO A 25 -19.97 -25.04 17.85
CA PRO A 25 -18.62 -24.48 17.83
C PRO A 25 -18.47 -23.70 19.14
N MET A 26 -17.57 -24.14 20.01
CA MET A 26 -17.11 -23.33 21.12
C MET A 26 -16.66 -22.02 20.50
N LYS A 27 -17.46 -20.97 20.64
CA LYS A 27 -16.99 -19.60 20.45
C LYS A 27 -15.84 -19.47 21.44
N SER A 28 -14.63 -19.57 20.91
CA SER A 28 -13.40 -19.25 21.63
C SER A 28 -13.66 -17.93 22.34
N PHE A 29 -13.71 -17.98 23.67
CA PHE A 29 -13.81 -16.78 24.47
C PHE A 29 -12.66 -15.87 24.05
N ALA A 30 -13.01 -14.64 23.64
CA ALA A 30 -12.06 -13.62 23.26
C ALA A 30 -10.90 -13.62 24.26
N LYS A 31 -9.73 -14.08 23.81
CA LYS A 31 -8.45 -13.82 24.48
C LYS A 31 -8.45 -12.30 24.66
N ASN A 32 -8.32 -11.79 25.89
CA ASN A 32 -8.20 -10.35 26.15
C ASN A 32 -7.15 -9.78 25.18
N GLY A 33 -7.65 -9.18 24.11
CA GLY A 33 -6.88 -9.03 22.88
C GLY A 33 -5.88 -7.90 23.02
N VAL A 34 -4.72 -8.06 22.37
CA VAL A 34 -3.77 -6.97 22.12
C VAL A 34 -4.55 -5.70 21.81
N ASN A 35 -4.34 -4.62 22.56
CA ASN A 35 -5.01 -3.35 22.29
C ASN A 35 -4.28 -2.57 21.17
N GLU A 36 -4.89 -1.49 20.66
CA GLU A 36 -4.29 -0.69 19.58
C GLU A 36 -2.87 -0.21 19.89
N LYS A 37 -2.61 0.22 21.13
CA LYS A 37 -1.27 0.70 21.54
C LYS A 37 -0.25 -0.43 21.53
N GLU A 38 -0.62 -1.61 22.01
CA GLU A 38 0.21 -2.81 21.96
C GLU A 38 0.48 -3.22 20.52
N PHE A 39 -0.55 -3.21 19.65
CA PHE A 39 -0.40 -3.47 18.22
C PHE A 39 0.58 -2.52 17.53
N LEU A 40 0.46 -1.21 17.77
CA LEU A 40 1.39 -0.22 17.22
C LEU A 40 2.82 -0.42 17.75
N GLN A 41 2.98 -0.92 18.98
CA GLN A 41 4.29 -1.27 19.51
C GLN A 41 4.86 -2.53 18.84
N MET A 42 4.02 -3.54 18.56
CA MET A 42 4.42 -4.73 17.81
C MET A 42 4.92 -4.34 16.42
N ILE A 43 4.24 -3.43 15.72
CA ILE A 43 4.70 -2.90 14.43
C ILE A 43 6.08 -2.28 14.54
N LYS A 44 6.31 -1.40 15.52
CA LYS A 44 7.61 -0.72 15.68
C LYS A 44 8.76 -1.68 15.96
N ASN A 45 8.46 -2.82 16.56
CA ASN A 45 9.43 -3.87 16.86
C ASN A 45 9.62 -4.85 15.69
N ASP A 46 8.77 -4.80 14.65
CA ASP A 46 8.84 -5.69 13.49
C ASP A 46 10.03 -5.36 12.58
N ALA A 47 10.68 -6.39 12.05
CA ALA A 47 11.85 -6.25 11.18
C ALA A 47 11.52 -5.50 9.88
N THR A 48 10.29 -5.64 9.36
CA THR A 48 9.82 -4.90 8.18
C THR A 48 9.75 -3.41 8.47
N TYR A 49 9.16 -3.03 9.61
CA TYR A 49 9.05 -1.64 10.00
C TYR A 49 10.44 -1.00 10.15
N GLN A 50 11.36 -1.69 10.84
CA GLN A 50 12.74 -1.23 11.02
C GLN A 50 13.47 -1.08 9.68
N LYS A 51 13.27 -2.02 8.74
CA LYS A 51 13.85 -1.95 7.40
C LYS A 51 13.38 -0.72 6.62
N TYR A 52 12.09 -0.39 6.68
CA TYR A 52 11.50 0.72 5.90
C TYR A 52 11.37 2.02 6.70
N GLU A 53 11.85 2.06 7.94
CA GLU A 53 11.60 3.16 8.88
C GLU A 53 12.04 4.52 8.36
N LYS A 54 13.16 4.57 7.64
CA LYS A 54 13.73 5.78 7.03
C LYS A 54 13.01 6.20 5.75
N ALA A 55 12.31 5.28 5.12
CA ALA A 55 11.53 5.51 3.91
C ALA A 55 10.08 5.93 4.20
N LEU A 56 9.64 5.84 5.46
CA LEU A 56 8.31 6.31 5.87
C LEU A 56 8.22 7.83 5.74
N LEU A 57 7.13 8.31 5.13
CA LEU A 57 6.84 9.75 5.07
C LEU A 57 6.40 10.30 6.43
N SER A 58 5.80 9.44 7.26
CA SER A 58 5.37 9.76 8.62
C SER A 58 5.60 8.56 9.53
N LYS A 59 6.04 8.81 10.77
CA LYS A 59 6.13 7.78 11.82
C LYS A 59 4.76 7.40 12.40
N LYS A 60 3.73 8.20 12.12
CA LYS A 60 2.34 7.90 12.47
C LYS A 60 1.66 7.19 11.30
N PRO A 61 0.90 6.12 11.57
CA PRO A 61 0.11 5.49 10.53
C PRO A 61 -0.92 6.47 9.96
N ILE A 62 -1.21 6.33 8.67
CA ILE A 62 -2.29 7.07 8.00
C ILE A 62 -3.66 6.47 8.33
N LEU A 63 -3.70 5.19 8.71
CA LEU A 63 -4.92 4.48 9.08
C LEU A 63 -4.59 3.43 10.14
N VAL A 64 -5.46 3.31 11.13
CA VAL A 64 -5.46 2.21 12.11
C VAL A 64 -6.91 1.81 12.36
N ASN A 65 -7.26 0.59 12.01
CA ASN A 65 -8.63 0.07 12.18
C ASN A 65 -8.62 -1.30 12.86
N PRO A 66 -9.71 -1.67 13.56
CA PRO A 66 -9.93 -3.06 13.94
C PRO A 66 -10.10 -3.91 12.68
N ALA A 67 -9.42 -5.06 12.62
CA ALA A 67 -9.72 -6.08 11.63
C ALA A 67 -10.93 -6.87 12.13
N LYS A 68 -11.97 -7.01 11.32
CA LYS A 68 -13.25 -7.65 11.65
C LYS A 68 -13.53 -8.85 10.76
N ASP A 69 -14.23 -9.84 11.29
CA ASP A 69 -14.79 -10.96 10.53
C ASP A 69 -16.14 -10.59 9.89
N GLU A 70 -16.76 -11.56 9.23
CA GLU A 70 -18.02 -11.39 8.49
C GLU A 70 -19.20 -11.07 9.42
N ASP A 71 -19.10 -11.52 10.67
CA ASP A 71 -20.06 -11.27 11.74
C ASP A 71 -19.82 -9.92 12.44
N GLY A 72 -18.78 -9.18 12.02
CA GLY A 72 -18.38 -7.90 12.59
C GLY A 72 -17.60 -8.01 13.90
N ASN A 73 -17.22 -9.22 14.34
CA ASN A 73 -16.38 -9.40 15.51
C ASN A 73 -14.96 -8.96 15.18
N GLN A 74 -14.31 -8.30 16.14
CA GLN A 74 -12.92 -7.96 15.99
C GLN A 74 -12.04 -9.20 16.13
N ILE A 75 -11.20 -9.43 15.12
CA ILE A 75 -10.26 -10.55 15.02
C ILE A 75 -8.81 -10.09 14.91
N GLY A 76 -8.56 -8.79 15.05
CA GLY A 76 -7.23 -8.23 14.88
C GLY A 76 -7.20 -6.71 14.77
N TYR A 77 -6.08 -6.22 14.24
CA TYR A 77 -5.89 -4.83 13.84
C TYR A 77 -5.18 -4.74 12.48
N ILE A 78 -5.42 -3.64 11.80
CA ILE A 78 -4.70 -3.23 10.61
C ILE A 78 -4.15 -1.82 10.82
N ALA A 79 -2.92 -1.57 10.38
CA ALA A 79 -2.36 -0.24 10.27
C ALA A 79 -1.66 -0.06 8.92
N GLN A 80 -1.72 1.17 8.40
CA GLN A 80 -1.11 1.52 7.13
C GLN A 80 -0.22 2.75 7.29
N TYR A 81 0.88 2.77 6.55
CA TYR A 81 1.86 3.84 6.52
C TYR A 81 2.17 4.22 5.08
N GLU A 82 2.38 5.51 4.85
CA GLU A 82 2.97 6.00 3.61
C GLU A 82 4.47 5.74 3.58
N VAL A 83 4.96 5.11 2.51
CA VAL A 83 6.36 4.74 2.33
C VAL A 83 6.86 5.06 0.93
N SER A 84 8.08 5.57 0.82
CA SER A 84 8.83 5.61 -0.43
C SER A 84 9.38 4.23 -0.74
N TYR A 85 8.82 3.55 -1.74
CA TYR A 85 9.15 2.16 -2.10
C TYR A 85 9.21 1.99 -3.61
N GLY A 86 10.11 1.13 -4.10
CA GLY A 86 10.17 0.75 -5.51
C GLY A 86 10.95 1.71 -6.42
N TYR A 87 11.52 2.78 -5.87
CA TYR A 87 12.32 3.75 -6.62
C TYR A 87 13.81 3.41 -6.59
N ASP A 88 14.43 3.42 -7.77
CA ASP A 88 15.89 3.30 -7.90
C ASP A 88 16.54 4.63 -7.52
N THR A 89 17.40 4.62 -6.51
CA THR A 89 18.17 5.79 -6.08
C THR A 89 19.36 6.07 -7.00
N GLU A 90 19.72 5.13 -7.87
CA GLU A 90 20.79 5.36 -8.84
C GLU A 90 20.32 6.30 -9.95
N ALA A 91 20.98 7.47 -10.02
CA ALA A 91 20.62 8.70 -10.71
C ALA A 91 20.39 8.64 -12.26
N LYS A 92 20.23 7.46 -12.86
CA LYS A 92 20.05 7.30 -14.32
C LYS A 92 18.60 7.14 -14.77
N LYS A 93 17.69 6.85 -13.85
CA LYS A 93 16.24 6.89 -14.08
C LYS A 93 15.53 7.45 -12.86
N ALA A 94 15.85 8.69 -12.48
CA ALA A 94 15.03 9.38 -11.49
C ALA A 94 13.58 9.37 -12.00
N ASP A 95 12.70 8.66 -11.30
CA ASP A 95 11.31 8.55 -11.72
C ASP A 95 10.70 9.94 -11.84
N LYS A 96 10.14 10.19 -13.02
CA LYS A 96 9.67 11.49 -13.49
C LYS A 96 8.54 12.03 -12.59
N VAL A 97 7.70 11.11 -12.12
CA VAL A 97 6.65 11.32 -11.13
C VAL A 97 6.80 10.21 -10.10
N LYS A 98 6.86 10.57 -8.81
CA LYS A 98 6.98 9.61 -7.71
C LYS A 98 5.65 9.52 -6.97
N PHE A 99 5.03 8.34 -6.98
CA PHE A 99 3.88 7.99 -6.17
C PHE A 99 4.26 7.35 -4.83
N THR A 100 3.54 7.69 -3.78
CA THR A 100 3.77 7.09 -2.46
C THR A 100 3.10 5.74 -2.39
N SER A 101 3.83 4.76 -1.86
CA SER A 101 3.36 3.39 -1.65
C SER A 101 2.78 3.22 -0.24
N VAL A 102 1.97 2.18 -0.03
CA VAL A 102 1.29 1.95 1.26
C VAL A 102 1.82 0.67 1.90
N LEU A 103 2.58 0.82 2.98
CA LEU A 103 3.03 -0.28 3.82
C LEU A 103 1.92 -0.65 4.80
N THR A 104 1.43 -1.87 4.72
CA THR A 104 0.31 -2.39 5.52
C THR A 104 0.81 -3.45 6.50
N PHE A 105 0.36 -3.35 7.75
CA PHE A 105 0.55 -4.35 8.80
C PHE A 105 -0.80 -4.86 9.26
N ILE A 106 -0.94 -6.18 9.39
CA ILE A 106 -2.14 -6.83 9.93
C ILE A 106 -1.72 -7.77 11.04
N TYR A 107 -2.34 -7.61 12.21
CA TYR A 107 -2.21 -8.53 13.33
C TYR A 107 -3.49 -9.34 13.49
N ASN A 108 -3.38 -10.65 13.66
CA ASN A 108 -4.51 -11.56 13.82
C ASN A 108 -4.48 -12.21 15.21
N PHE A 109 -5.59 -12.10 15.94
CA PHE A 109 -5.74 -12.64 17.30
C PHE A 109 -5.75 -14.16 17.37
N ASP A 110 -6.24 -14.84 16.32
CA ASP A 110 -6.40 -16.30 16.33
C ASP A 110 -5.06 -17.04 16.35
N ASN A 111 -4.07 -16.50 15.64
CA ASN A 111 -2.76 -17.14 15.45
C ASN A 111 -1.59 -16.30 15.95
N ASP A 112 -1.86 -15.18 16.63
CA ASP A 112 -0.86 -14.29 17.22
C ASP A 112 0.23 -13.86 16.20
N LYS A 113 -0.19 -13.62 14.96
CA LYS A 113 0.73 -13.35 13.84
C LYS A 113 0.55 -11.92 13.33
N LEU A 114 1.65 -11.17 13.34
CA LEU A 114 1.81 -9.94 12.58
C LEU A 114 2.29 -10.28 11.17
N SER A 115 1.61 -9.76 10.16
CA SER A 115 2.00 -9.89 8.74
C SER A 115 2.10 -8.50 8.11
N SER A 116 2.94 -8.38 7.09
CA SER A 116 3.22 -7.11 6.44
C SER A 116 3.31 -7.28 4.92
N GLY A 117 2.99 -6.22 4.20
CA GLY A 117 3.21 -6.11 2.76
C GLY A 117 3.02 -4.69 2.29
N VAL A 118 3.41 -4.41 1.05
CA VAL A 118 3.33 -3.06 0.47
C VAL A 118 2.47 -3.08 -0.79
N LEU A 119 1.61 -2.07 -0.92
CA LEU A 119 1.03 -1.69 -2.20
C LEU A 119 1.96 -0.69 -2.86
N ASP A 120 2.64 -1.16 -3.89
CA ASP A 120 3.65 -0.48 -4.68
C ASP A 120 3.02 0.25 -5.88
N TYR A 121 3.07 1.58 -5.83
CA TYR A 121 2.59 2.48 -6.88
C TYR A 121 3.71 3.01 -7.77
N SER A 122 4.98 2.61 -7.54
CA SER A 122 6.14 3.17 -8.25
C SER A 122 6.09 2.96 -9.77
N ARG A 123 5.50 1.84 -10.20
CA ARG A 123 5.42 1.42 -11.61
C ARG A 123 4.08 1.76 -12.26
N ILE A 124 3.21 2.53 -11.59
CA ILE A 124 1.82 2.69 -12.02
C ILE A 124 1.66 3.44 -13.35
N ILE A 125 2.55 4.39 -13.66
CA ILE A 125 2.52 5.10 -14.94
C ILE A 125 2.85 4.16 -16.10
N ASP A 126 3.91 3.34 -15.93
CA ASP A 126 4.46 2.51 -17.01
C ASP A 126 3.62 1.25 -17.23
N ASN A 127 3.21 0.60 -16.14
CA ASN A 127 2.55 -0.70 -16.19
C ASN A 127 1.02 -0.63 -16.07
N LYS A 128 0.47 0.56 -15.77
CA LYS A 128 -0.96 0.77 -15.50
C LYS A 128 -1.51 -0.26 -14.51
N SER A 129 -0.71 -0.57 -13.49
CA SER A 129 -1.00 -1.56 -12.46
C SER A 129 -0.38 -1.15 -11.13
N VAL A 130 -1.08 -1.45 -10.03
CA VAL A 130 -0.54 -1.42 -8.66
C VAL A 130 -0.03 -2.82 -8.32
N TYR A 131 1.08 -2.93 -7.61
CA TYR A 131 1.64 -4.22 -7.21
C TYR A 131 1.51 -4.41 -5.70
N TYR A 132 0.88 -5.49 -5.26
CA TYR A 132 0.99 -5.90 -3.86
C TYR A 132 2.17 -6.85 -3.69
N VAL A 133 3.08 -6.52 -2.78
CA VAL A 133 4.24 -7.33 -2.43
C VAL A 133 4.04 -7.90 -1.03
N ASP A 134 3.92 -9.22 -0.94
CA ASP A 134 3.76 -9.94 0.33
C ASP A 134 5.13 -10.28 0.93
N PHE A 135 5.51 -9.54 1.97
CA PHE A 135 6.79 -9.74 2.64
C PHE A 135 6.86 -11.04 3.45
N SER A 136 5.71 -11.63 3.75
CA SER A 136 5.63 -12.92 4.44
C SER A 136 5.74 -14.13 3.49
N LYS A 137 5.79 -13.90 2.18
CA LYS A 137 5.96 -14.93 1.13
C LYS A 137 7.16 -14.65 0.21
N ASN A 138 8.31 -14.32 0.79
CA ASN A 138 9.52 -14.06 0.00
C ASN A 138 9.34 -12.96 -1.07
N ASN A 139 8.55 -11.94 -0.75
CA ASN A 139 8.22 -10.81 -1.65
C ASN A 139 7.49 -11.25 -2.93
N GLU A 140 6.59 -12.23 -2.84
CA GLU A 140 5.68 -12.58 -3.94
C GLU A 140 4.87 -11.33 -4.35
N GLU A 141 4.86 -11.01 -5.64
CA GLU A 141 4.14 -9.87 -6.19
C GLU A 141 2.83 -10.29 -6.84
N THR A 142 1.77 -9.52 -6.62
CA THR A 142 0.50 -9.63 -7.37
C THR A 142 0.14 -8.29 -7.98
N ALA A 143 -0.15 -8.27 -9.28
CA ALA A 143 -0.53 -7.06 -10.00
C ALA A 143 -2.05 -6.84 -9.98
N PHE A 144 -2.46 -5.60 -9.76
CA PHE A 144 -3.83 -5.11 -9.90
C PHE A 144 -3.88 -4.10 -11.05
N PRO A 145 -4.38 -4.50 -12.23
CA PRO A 145 -4.60 -3.57 -13.32
C PRO A 145 -5.59 -2.48 -12.88
N ILE A 146 -5.25 -1.22 -13.17
CA ILE A 146 -6.12 -0.08 -12.82
C ILE A 146 -6.98 0.39 -13.99
N THR A 147 -7.00 -0.36 -15.10
CA THR A 147 -7.70 0.01 -16.34
C THR A 147 -9.22 0.06 -16.21
N SER A 148 -9.78 -0.42 -15.10
CA SER A 148 -11.21 -0.35 -14.79
C SER A 148 -11.55 0.67 -13.70
N ASP A 149 -10.56 1.41 -13.20
CA ASP A 149 -10.73 2.46 -12.20
C ASP A 149 -10.52 3.82 -12.87
N ASP A 150 -11.61 4.38 -13.40
CA ASP A 150 -11.58 5.63 -14.16
C ASP A 150 -11.06 6.81 -13.31
N GLU A 151 -11.31 6.80 -12.00
CA GLU A 151 -10.89 7.87 -11.09
C GLU A 151 -9.38 7.83 -10.85
N LEU A 152 -8.85 6.66 -10.47
CA LEU A 152 -7.42 6.45 -10.28
C LEU A 152 -6.66 6.66 -11.59
N GLN A 153 -7.20 6.17 -12.71
CA GLN A 153 -6.60 6.37 -14.03
C GLN A 153 -6.56 7.85 -14.41
N SER A 154 -7.66 8.59 -14.23
CA SER A 154 -7.69 10.03 -14.46
C SER A 154 -6.69 10.79 -13.57
N TYR A 155 -6.56 10.39 -12.30
CA TYR A 155 -5.61 10.96 -11.37
C TYR A 155 -4.14 10.79 -11.84
N ILE A 156 -3.78 9.60 -12.29
CA ILE A 156 -2.44 9.30 -12.80
C ILE A 156 -2.15 10.05 -14.09
N ASP A 157 -3.13 10.13 -14.99
CA ASP A 157 -2.98 10.84 -16.26
C ASP A 157 -2.80 12.35 -16.03
N ARG A 158 -3.46 12.94 -15.02
CA ARG A 158 -3.21 14.34 -14.61
C ARG A 158 -1.78 14.53 -14.10
N ALA A 159 -1.31 13.65 -13.22
CA ALA A 159 0.06 13.72 -12.70
C ALA A 159 1.09 13.60 -13.84
N GLN A 160 0.86 12.70 -14.79
CA GLN A 160 1.73 12.50 -15.96
C GLN A 160 1.69 13.71 -16.92
N ALA A 161 0.51 14.30 -17.16
CA ALA A 161 0.37 15.49 -17.98
C ALA A 161 1.11 16.69 -17.37
N GLY A 162 0.95 16.91 -16.06
CA GLY A 162 1.64 17.98 -15.33
C GLY A 162 3.16 17.88 -15.46
N TYR A 163 3.71 16.67 -15.35
CA TYR A 163 5.15 16.46 -15.58
C TYR A 163 5.57 16.71 -17.04
N LYS A 164 4.77 16.27 -18.02
CA LYS A 164 5.09 16.50 -19.45
C LYS A 164 5.14 17.98 -19.80
N ASP A 165 4.26 18.79 -19.21
CA ASP A 165 4.27 20.23 -19.45
C ASP A 165 5.49 20.91 -18.83
N TYR A 166 5.92 20.46 -17.64
CA TYR A 166 7.19 20.86 -17.08
C TYR A 166 8.39 20.46 -17.96
N GLU A 167 8.44 19.23 -18.47
CA GLU A 167 9.54 18.75 -19.33
C GLU A 167 9.66 19.59 -20.62
N LYS A 168 8.53 20.03 -21.20
CA LYS A 168 8.53 20.97 -22.33
C LYS A 168 9.16 22.31 -21.96
N GLU A 169 8.83 22.87 -20.79
CA GLU A 169 9.37 24.14 -20.34
C GLU A 169 10.89 24.05 -20.09
N VAL A 170 11.36 22.97 -19.43
CA VAL A 170 12.80 22.72 -19.24
C VAL A 170 13.53 22.64 -20.58
N ASN A 171 12.98 21.91 -21.55
CA ASN A 171 13.58 21.78 -22.88
C ASN A 171 13.63 23.13 -23.62
N LYS A 172 12.56 23.93 -23.53
CA LYS A 172 12.53 25.29 -24.10
C LYS A 172 13.60 26.20 -23.49
N GLN A 173 13.82 26.13 -22.18
CA GLN A 173 14.88 26.89 -21.50
C GLN A 173 16.27 26.42 -21.90
N ARG A 174 16.48 25.11 -22.04
CA ARG A 174 17.74 24.53 -22.51
C ARG A 174 18.06 24.97 -23.95
N GLU A 175 17.07 24.97 -24.84
CA GLU A 175 17.23 25.46 -26.21
C GLU A 175 17.53 26.96 -26.26
N ALA A 176 16.87 27.76 -25.42
CA ALA A 176 17.14 29.20 -25.32
C ALA A 176 18.56 29.48 -24.80
N GLN A 177 19.04 28.69 -23.81
CA GLN A 177 20.40 28.78 -23.31
C GLN A 177 21.42 28.37 -24.38
N ALA A 178 21.19 27.26 -25.08
CA ALA A 178 22.07 26.80 -26.15
C ALA A 178 22.17 27.81 -27.32
N LYS A 179 21.10 28.58 -27.59
CA LYS A 179 21.13 29.69 -28.55
C LYS A 179 22.00 30.85 -28.04
N LYS A 180 21.82 31.29 -26.79
CA LYS A 180 22.67 32.32 -26.17
C LYS A 180 24.14 31.94 -26.17
N ASP A 181 24.45 30.68 -25.86
CA ASP A 181 25.83 30.17 -25.82
C ASP A 181 26.48 30.12 -27.22
N LYS A 182 25.67 29.86 -28.28
CA LYS A 182 26.13 29.95 -29.68
C LYS A 182 26.38 31.39 -30.11
N ASP A 183 25.52 32.32 -29.70
CA ASP A 183 25.64 33.75 -30.04
C ASP A 183 26.79 34.44 -29.29
N LEU A 184 27.18 33.92 -28.12
CA LEU A 184 28.27 34.43 -27.28
C LEU A 184 29.68 34.00 -27.73
N GLY A 185 29.81 33.23 -28.82
CA GLY A 185 31.09 32.95 -29.48
C GLY A 185 32.22 32.56 -28.51
N SER A 186 32.25 31.29 -28.07
CA SER A 186 33.42 30.65 -27.43
C SER A 186 33.87 31.14 -26.04
N ILE A 187 32.99 31.74 -25.23
CA ILE A 187 33.28 31.87 -23.80
C ILE A 187 33.07 30.49 -23.14
N GLN A 188 34.17 29.76 -22.90
CA GLN A 188 34.11 28.49 -22.15
C GLN A 188 33.52 28.74 -20.76
N PRO A 189 32.47 28.00 -20.33
CA PRO A 189 31.98 28.12 -18.97
C PRO A 189 33.07 27.65 -17.99
N LEU A 190 33.45 28.50 -17.05
CA LEU A 190 34.36 28.19 -15.93
C LEU A 190 33.79 27.14 -14.96
N ALA A 191 32.54 26.72 -15.13
CA ALA A 191 31.91 25.67 -14.33
C ALA A 191 32.01 24.31 -15.04
N SER A 192 32.73 23.37 -14.42
CA SER A 192 32.95 22.03 -14.98
C SER A 192 31.68 21.19 -15.08
N GLN A 193 30.60 21.55 -14.37
CA GLN A 193 29.28 20.92 -14.48
C GLN A 193 28.17 21.94 -14.24
N VAL A 194 27.19 21.97 -15.14
CA VAL A 194 25.92 22.67 -14.95
C VAL A 194 24.84 21.60 -14.77
N CYS A 195 23.99 21.75 -13.77
CA CYS A 195 22.91 20.81 -13.49
C CYS A 195 21.59 21.54 -13.34
N TRP A 196 20.54 20.84 -13.72
CA TRP A 196 19.19 21.27 -13.43
C TRP A 196 18.83 20.89 -12.00
N VAL A 197 18.49 21.89 -11.19
CA VAL A 197 18.05 21.70 -9.80
C VAL A 197 16.58 22.06 -9.72
N CYS A 198 15.78 21.13 -9.19
CA CYS A 198 14.39 21.40 -8.89
C CYS A 198 14.28 22.35 -7.70
N THR A 199 13.54 23.45 -7.87
CA THR A 199 13.33 24.47 -6.82
C THR A 199 11.93 24.40 -6.25
N GLN A 200 10.97 23.87 -7.01
CA GLN A 200 9.58 23.69 -6.57
C GLN A 200 9.04 22.34 -7.05
N TYR A 201 8.36 21.64 -6.15
CA TYR A 201 7.68 20.40 -6.45
C TYR A 201 6.17 20.62 -6.46
N ALA A 202 5.49 20.00 -7.42
CA ALA A 202 4.05 19.82 -7.36
C ALA A 202 3.75 18.48 -6.67
N SER A 203 2.76 18.48 -5.81
CA SER A 203 2.29 17.30 -5.09
C SER A 203 0.79 17.37 -4.86
N ASP A 204 0.11 16.23 -4.94
CA ASP A 204 -1.32 16.07 -4.64
C ASP A 204 -1.57 14.65 -4.11
N GLY A 205 -2.80 14.38 -3.65
CA GLY A 205 -3.25 13.06 -3.18
C GLY A 205 -2.95 12.76 -1.71
N GLY A 206 -2.92 11.47 -1.37
CA GLY A 206 -2.72 11.00 0.00
C GLY A 206 -3.97 11.00 0.83
N THR A 207 -5.10 10.74 0.19
CA THR A 207 -6.41 10.73 0.80
C THR A 207 -7.08 9.38 0.55
N TYR A 208 -7.84 8.95 1.54
CA TYR A 208 -8.80 7.87 1.39
C TYR A 208 -10.16 8.47 1.06
N ASP A 209 -10.93 7.78 0.24
CA ASP A 209 -12.37 8.00 0.26
C ASP A 209 -12.92 7.66 1.65
N HIS A 210 -13.71 8.57 2.25
CA HIS A 210 -14.15 8.46 3.64
C HIS A 210 -15.09 7.27 3.91
N ALA A 211 -15.84 6.80 2.90
CA ALA A 211 -16.67 5.60 3.04
C ALA A 211 -15.80 4.35 2.97
N CYS A 212 -14.83 4.36 2.06
CA CYS A 212 -13.82 3.33 1.87
C CYS A 212 -12.90 3.11 3.09
N GLU A 213 -12.46 4.19 3.75
CA GLU A 213 -11.60 4.14 4.93
C GLU A 213 -12.19 3.24 6.03
N LYS A 214 -13.52 3.28 6.19
CA LYS A 214 -14.26 2.49 7.18
C LYS A 214 -14.40 1.02 6.80
N MET A 215 -14.25 0.68 5.52
CA MET A 215 -14.30 -0.69 5.02
C MET A 215 -12.93 -1.38 5.13
N ILE A 216 -11.84 -0.62 5.22
CA ILE A 216 -10.50 -1.17 5.43
C ILE A 216 -10.44 -1.83 6.81
N GLY A 217 -10.24 -3.15 6.81
CA GLY A 217 -10.28 -3.99 8.01
C GLY A 217 -11.54 -4.84 8.13
N VAL A 218 -12.59 -4.61 7.33
CA VAL A 218 -13.75 -5.52 7.27
C VAL A 218 -13.38 -6.73 6.41
N SER A 219 -13.71 -7.95 6.86
CA SER A 219 -13.41 -9.15 6.09
C SER A 219 -14.21 -9.18 4.79
N CYS A 220 -13.55 -9.49 3.69
CA CYS A 220 -14.22 -9.84 2.45
C CYS A 220 -14.77 -11.26 2.55
N PRO A 221 -16.09 -11.46 2.41
CA PRO A 221 -16.73 -12.76 2.64
C PRO A 221 -16.31 -13.86 1.65
N TYR A 222 -15.65 -13.49 0.55
CA TYR A 222 -15.33 -14.41 -0.55
C TYR A 222 -13.85 -14.85 -0.61
N LEU A 223 -12.91 -14.26 0.16
CA LEU A 223 -11.47 -14.37 -0.14
C LEU A 223 -10.52 -14.80 1.00
N SER A 224 -10.98 -15.34 2.13
CA SER A 224 -10.36 -16.51 2.84
C SER A 224 -10.45 -16.47 4.38
N LYS A 225 -10.38 -17.67 4.96
CA LYS A 225 -10.10 -17.91 6.39
C LYS A 225 -8.61 -17.70 6.78
N THR A 226 -7.72 -17.43 5.83
CA THR A 226 -6.28 -17.32 6.10
C THR A 226 -5.85 -15.86 6.21
N ILE A 227 -4.77 -15.60 6.96
CA ILE A 227 -4.24 -14.23 7.11
C ILE A 227 -3.84 -13.61 5.75
N TYR A 228 -3.41 -14.45 4.81
CA TYR A 228 -2.96 -14.04 3.48
C TYR A 228 -4.10 -13.55 2.60
N GLY A 229 -5.23 -14.25 2.55
CA GLY A 229 -6.35 -13.75 1.76
C GLY A 229 -7.04 -12.55 2.38
N LYS A 230 -6.94 -12.36 3.71
CA LYS A 230 -7.31 -11.10 4.37
C LYS A 230 -6.41 -9.94 3.93
N LEU A 231 -5.09 -10.16 3.89
CA LEU A 231 -4.09 -9.17 3.46
C LEU A 231 -4.26 -8.83 1.97
N PHE A 232 -4.50 -9.83 1.13
CA PHE A 232 -4.81 -9.66 -0.29
C PHE A 232 -6.14 -8.94 -0.52
N CYS A 233 -7.20 -9.28 0.21
CA CYS A 233 -8.46 -8.55 0.03
C CYS A 233 -8.38 -7.11 0.53
N THR A 234 -7.65 -6.89 1.63
CA THR A 234 -7.30 -5.55 2.08
C THR A 234 -6.56 -4.81 0.98
N ALA A 235 -5.59 -5.45 0.31
CA ALA A 235 -4.87 -4.85 -0.80
C ALA A 235 -5.83 -4.45 -1.94
N MET A 236 -6.77 -5.31 -2.33
CA MET A 236 -7.80 -4.97 -3.33
C MET A 236 -8.68 -3.79 -2.91
N LEU A 237 -9.18 -3.79 -1.66
CA LEU A 237 -9.98 -2.69 -1.14
C LEU A 237 -9.18 -1.38 -1.15
N VAL A 238 -7.94 -1.41 -0.70
CA VAL A 238 -7.09 -0.21 -0.64
C VAL A 238 -6.78 0.33 -2.04
N VAL A 239 -6.54 -0.52 -3.04
CA VAL A 239 -6.32 -0.08 -4.42
C VAL A 239 -7.48 0.76 -4.96
N GLY A 240 -8.72 0.36 -4.68
CA GLY A 240 -9.91 1.12 -5.10
C GLY A 240 -10.31 2.27 -4.19
N CYS A 241 -9.58 2.50 -3.10
CA CYS A 241 -9.98 3.41 -2.02
C CYS A 241 -8.94 4.48 -1.68
N TYR A 242 -7.68 4.26 -2.06
CA TYR A 242 -6.56 5.14 -1.72
C TYR A 242 -6.05 5.85 -2.96
N ILE A 243 -6.05 7.18 -2.93
CA ILE A 243 -5.39 7.99 -3.94
C ILE A 243 -3.94 8.27 -3.48
N PRO A 244 -2.93 7.67 -4.13
CA PRO A 244 -1.54 7.79 -3.69
C PRO A 244 -1.02 9.21 -3.85
N LYS A 245 -0.28 9.74 -2.86
CA LYS A 245 0.43 11.01 -3.04
C LYS A 245 1.38 10.92 -4.21
N TYR A 246 1.36 11.88 -5.13
CA TYR A 246 2.44 12.01 -6.10
C TYR A 246 3.32 13.23 -5.82
N GLN A 247 4.53 13.20 -6.36
CA GLN A 247 5.42 14.34 -6.41
C GLN A 247 6.18 14.36 -7.74
N TYR A 248 6.26 15.53 -8.37
CA TYR A 248 7.13 15.78 -9.52
C TYR A 248 7.71 17.19 -9.47
N CYS A 249 8.79 17.43 -10.21
CA CYS A 249 9.37 18.77 -10.28
C CYS A 249 8.49 19.71 -11.11
N ALA A 250 8.02 20.80 -10.52
CA ALA A 250 7.17 21.78 -11.20
C ALA A 250 7.95 22.99 -11.71
N SER A 251 9.06 23.33 -11.06
CA SER A 251 9.95 24.41 -11.46
C SER A 251 11.38 24.14 -10.99
N GLY A 252 12.34 24.68 -11.72
CA GLY A 252 13.76 24.52 -11.44
C GLY A 252 14.60 25.55 -12.19
N GLY A 253 15.90 25.38 -12.11
CA GLY A 253 16.85 26.21 -12.85
C GLY A 253 18.17 25.48 -13.10
N TRP A 254 18.96 26.03 -14.02
CA TRP A 254 20.33 25.60 -14.24
C TRP A 254 21.25 26.27 -13.22
N TYR A 255 22.02 25.48 -12.50
CA TYR A 255 23.00 25.93 -11.52
C TYR A 255 24.38 25.40 -11.87
N THR A 256 25.40 26.18 -11.55
CA THR A 256 26.82 25.82 -11.68
C THR A 256 27.35 25.07 -10.46
N THR A 257 26.53 24.92 -9.41
CA THR A 257 26.83 24.14 -8.21
C THR A 257 25.76 23.08 -8.05
N CYS A 258 26.15 21.82 -8.19
CA CYS A 258 25.24 20.71 -8.09
C CYS A 258 25.14 20.22 -6.66
N PRO A 259 23.93 19.96 -6.14
CA PRO A 259 23.78 19.35 -4.83
C PRO A 259 24.51 18.00 -4.83
N ILE A 260 25.32 17.77 -3.80
CA ILE A 260 25.97 16.48 -3.58
C ILE A 260 24.84 15.47 -3.38
N GLN A 261 24.75 14.47 -4.27
CA GLN A 261 23.76 13.41 -4.18
C GLN A 261 23.97 12.66 -2.85
N SER A 262 23.03 12.80 -1.93
CA SER A 262 22.99 12.08 -0.64
C SER A 262 22.18 10.81 -0.73
#